data_AF-A0A6B3IWS0-F1
#
_entry.id   AF-A0A6B3IWS0-F1
#
_cell.length_a   1.000
_cell.length_b   1.000
_cell.length_c   1.000
_cell.angle_alpha   90.00
_cell.angle_beta   90.00
_cell.angle_gamma   90.00
#
_symmetry.space_group_name_H-M   'P 1'
#
loop_
_entity.id
_entity.type
_entity.pdbx_description
1 polymer ?
#
loop_
_entity_poly.entity_id
_entity_poly.type
_entity_poly.pdbx_seq_one_letter_code
_entity_poly.pdbx_strand_id
1 'polypeptide(L)' 'DTVPVGGDWPRQLALSPDSSLLFAANQRSSTVTAFRIGSDGSLTPAGDPLPAPVAVCVLPLP' A
#
# COMPACT_ATOMS: atom_id res chain seq x y z
N ASP A 1 -14.28 -4.41 -9.61
CA ASP A 1 -14.05 -3.10 -9.01
C ASP A 1 -12.58 -2.80 -8.81
N THR A 2 -12.25 -1.53 -8.63
CA THR A 2 -10.89 -1.04 -8.38
C THR A 2 -10.88 -0.12 -7.18
N VAL A 3 -9.76 -0.05 -6.47
CA VAL A 3 -9.56 0.83 -5.31
C VAL A 3 -8.47 1.85 -5.65
N PRO A 4 -8.73 3.16 -5.53
CA PRO A 4 -7.71 4.18 -5.75
C PRO A 4 -6.52 4.01 -4.78
N VAL A 5 -5.30 4.08 -5.30
CA VAL A 5 -4.10 3.84 -4.48
C VAL A 5 -3.74 5.02 -3.56
N GLY A 6 -4.39 6.19 -3.72
CA GLY A 6 -4.06 7.38 -2.93
C GLY A 6 -2.69 8.00 -3.24
N GLY A 7 -2.12 7.69 -4.40
CA GLY A 7 -0.83 8.20 -4.88
C GLY A 7 -0.68 8.01 -6.39
N ASP A 8 0.54 8.22 -6.91
CA ASP A 8 0.83 8.08 -8.35
C ASP A 8 1.97 7.08 -8.60
N TRP A 9 1.80 6.29 -9.67
CA TRP A 9 2.74 5.26 -10.13
C TRP A 9 3.09 4.21 -9.06
N PRO A 10 2.13 3.34 -8.67
CA PRO A 10 2.41 2.26 -7.73
C PRO A 10 3.40 1.26 -8.35
N ARG A 11 4.68 1.32 -7.93
CA ARG A 11 5.75 0.50 -8.50
C ARG A 11 5.77 -0.91 -7.92
N GLN A 12 5.46 -1.05 -6.63
CA GLN A 12 5.49 -2.33 -5.94
C GLN A 12 4.34 -2.44 -4.94
N LEU A 13 3.82 -3.65 -4.80
CA LEU A 13 2.88 -4.04 -3.76
C LEU A 13 3.54 -5.06 -2.82
N ALA A 14 3.16 -5.09 -1.56
CA ALA A 14 3.57 -6.11 -0.60
C ALA A 14 2.46 -6.38 0.42
N LEU A 15 2.28 -7.65 0.79
CA LEU A 15 1.38 -8.05 1.88
C LEU A 15 2.16 -8.09 3.20
N SER A 16 1.50 -7.72 4.30
CA SER A 16 2.01 -8.06 5.64
C SER A 16 2.10 -9.59 5.81
N PRO A 17 2.96 -10.09 6.72
CA PRO A 17 3.12 -11.53 6.93
C PRO A 17 1.82 -12.27 7.28
N ASP A 18 0.91 -11.61 8.01
CA ASP A 18 -0.41 -12.12 8.38
C ASP A 18 -1.50 -11.88 7.32
N SER A 19 -1.15 -11.27 6.18
CA SER A 19 -2.07 -10.87 5.10
C SER A 19 -3.22 -9.96 5.54
N SER A 20 -3.12 -9.27 6.67
CA SER A 20 -4.12 -8.30 7.11
C SER A 20 -3.98 -6.94 6.45
N LEU A 21 -2.78 -6.64 5.92
CA LEU A 21 -2.45 -5.37 5.26
C LEU A 21 -1.84 -5.59 3.87
N LEU A 22 -2.15 -4.65 2.96
CA LEU A 22 -1.49 -4.47 1.68
C LEU A 22 -0.82 -3.09 1.65
N PHE A 23 0.45 -3.05 1.25
CA PHE A 23 1.21 -1.82 1.05
C PHE A 23 1.44 -1.56 -0.43
N ALA A 24 1.32 -0.31 -0.85
CA ALA A 24 1.61 0.14 -2.20
C ALA A 24 2.64 1.27 -2.18
N ALA A 25 3.79 1.06 -2.82
CA ALA A 25 4.83 2.07 -3.01
C ALA A 25 4.52 2.93 -4.23
N ASN A 26 4.08 4.17 -4.00
CA ASN A 26 3.73 5.14 -5.03
C ASN A 26 4.95 6.02 -5.34
N GLN A 27 5.65 5.67 -6.41
CA GLN A 27 6.96 6.25 -6.72
C GLN A 27 6.90 7.73 -7.04
N ARG A 28 5.94 8.14 -7.90
CA ARG A 28 5.88 9.53 -8.40
C ARG A 28 5.36 10.49 -7.34
N SER A 29 4.48 10.01 -6.44
CA SER A 29 4.02 10.80 -5.30
C SER A 29 4.94 10.72 -4.08
N SER A 30 5.96 9.85 -4.08
CA SER A 30 6.84 9.60 -2.92
C SER A 30 6.06 9.27 -1.65
N THR A 31 5.10 8.36 -1.77
CA THR A 31 4.28 7.89 -0.65
C THR A 31 4.15 6.37 -0.62
N VAL A 32 3.86 5.80 0.54
CA VAL A 32 3.37 4.43 0.70
C VAL A 32 1.94 4.48 1.20
N THR A 33 1.02 3.85 0.49
CA THR A 33 -0.36 3.66 0.97
C THR A 33 -0.49 2.29 1.59
N ALA A 34 -1.17 2.21 2.74
CA ALA A 34 -1.53 0.94 3.38
C ALA A 34 -3.04 0.72 3.30
N PHE A 35 -3.45 -0.52 3.08
CA PHE A 35 -4.84 -0.95 3.06
C PHE A 35 -5.04 -2.10 4.05
N ARG A 36 -6.18 -2.14 4.74
CA ARG A 36 -6.68 -3.35 5.40
C ARG A 36 -7.39 -4.23 4.39
N ILE A 37 -7.20 -5.54 4.53
CA ILE A 37 -7.82 -6.57 3.68
C ILE A 37 -8.99 -7.19 4.44
N GLY A 38 -10.19 -7.07 3.87
CA GLY A 38 -11.39 -7.74 4.36
C GLY A 38 -11.35 -9.26 4.11
N SER A 39 -12.21 -10.02 4.78
CA SER A 39 -12.30 -11.48 4.58
C SER A 39 -12.74 -11.87 3.17
N ASP A 40 -13.38 -10.95 2.45
CA ASP A 40 -13.78 -11.04 1.05
C ASP A 40 -12.71 -10.52 0.07
N GLY A 41 -11.56 -10.07 0.58
CA GLY A 41 -10.48 -9.47 -0.20
C GLY A 41 -10.68 -7.97 -0.50
N SER A 42 -11.72 -7.34 0.03
CA SER A 42 -11.91 -5.89 -0.12
C SER A 42 -10.77 -5.10 0.51
N LEU A 43 -10.39 -3.98 -0.11
CA LEU A 43 -9.32 -3.11 0.38
C LEU A 43 -9.91 -1.82 0.93
N THR A 44 -9.56 -1.49 2.17
CA THR A 44 -9.93 -0.21 2.80
C THR A 44 -8.67 0.54 3.24
N PRO A 45 -8.54 1.86 2.97
CA PRO A 45 -7.38 2.62 3.42
C PRO A 45 -7.15 2.47 4.92
N ALA A 46 -5.91 2.18 5.32
CA ALA A 46 -5.54 2.02 6.72
C ALA A 46 -5.18 3.36 7.41
N GLY A 47 -5.19 4.46 6.65
CA GLY A 47 -4.86 5.81 7.06
C GLY A 47 -4.47 6.66 5.85
N ASP A 48 -3.95 7.85 6.09
CA ASP A 48 -3.37 8.70 5.04
C ASP A 48 -2.07 8.08 4.49
N PRO A 49 -1.74 8.30 3.19
CA PRO A 49 -0.47 7.86 2.62
C PRO A 49 0.73 8.41 3.41
N LEU A 50 1.66 7.51 3.71
CA LEU A 50 2.86 7.85 4.48
C LEU A 50 3.95 8.38 3.55
N PRO A 51 4.63 9.50 3.88
CA PRO A 51 5.76 10.00 3.10
C PRO A 51 6.89 8.96 3.04
N ALA A 52 7.37 8.67 1.84
CA ALA A 52 8.48 7.76 1.59
C ALA A 52 9.23 8.21 0.32
N PRO A 53 10.39 8.90 0.46
CA PRO A 53 11.13 9.42 -0.68
C PRO A 53 11.47 8.32 -1.69
N VAL A 54 11.01 8.50 -2.94
CA VAL A 54 11.27 7.56 -4.05
C VAL A 54 10.86 6.13 -3.66
N ALA A 55 9.63 5.96 -3.16
CA ALA A 55 9.08 4.66 -2.80
C ALA A 55 9.08 3.71 -4.02
N VAL A 56 10.09 2.84 -4.08
CA VAL A 56 10.26 1.84 -5.15
C VAL A 56 9.98 0.43 -4.64
N CYS A 57 10.37 0.15 -3.40
CA CYS A 57 10.14 -1.12 -2.75
C CYS A 57 9.58 -0.95 -1.34
N VAL A 58 8.73 -1.87 -0.92
CA VAL A 58 8.24 -2.00 0.47
C VAL A 58 8.51 -3.42 0.94
N LEU A 59 9.19 -3.55 2.07
CA LEU A 59 9.44 -4.83 2.73
C LEU A 59 8.81 -4.80 4.13
N PRO A 60 7.65 -5.45 4.33
CA PRO A 60 7.08 -5.63 5.65
C PRO A 60 8.03 -6.45 6.52
N LEU A 61 8.30 -5.95 7.73
CA LEU A 61 9.07 -6.70 8.72
C LEU A 61 8.16 -7.71 9.42
N PRO A 62 8.70 -8.86 9.89
CA PRO A 62 7.98 -9.80 10.73
C PRO A 62 7.44 -9.18 12.02
#